data_AF-A0A1B6LDA6-F1
#
_entry.id   AF-A0A1B6LDA6-F1
#
_cell.length_a   1.000
_cell.length_b   1.000
_cell.length_c   1.000
_cell.angle_alpha   90.00
_cell.angle_beta   90.00
_cell.angle_gamma   90.00
#
_symmetry.space_group_name_H-M   'P 1'
#
loop_
_entity.id
_entity.type
_entity.pdbx_description
1 polymer ?
#
loop_
_entity_poly.entity_id
_entity_poly.type
_entity_poly.pdbx_seq_one_letter_code
_entity_poly.pdbx_strand_id
1 'polypeptide(L)'
;RTMPPPLLSLLSVCVCVSLYVCCESASTALTLAYYRAPQQHTCVDIPRNLSLCHEIGYDKMRLPNLLDHDTVLEATQQAVSWVPLQNVHCDADTQLFLCSLFSPVCLDHPIYPCGRG
;
A
#
# COMPACT_ATOMS: atom_id res chain seq x y z
N ARG A 1 29.08 -2.50 -36.16
CA ARG A 1 27.97 -2.60 -37.15
C ARG A 1 27.07 -1.41 -36.91
N THR A 2 27.21 -0.37 -37.71
CA THR A 2 26.31 0.79 -37.69
C THR A 2 24.97 0.36 -38.26
N MET A 3 23.88 0.63 -37.54
CA MET A 3 22.54 0.33 -38.03
C MET A 3 22.22 1.26 -39.22
N PRO A 4 21.53 0.77 -40.27
CA PRO A 4 21.10 1.60 -41.37
C PRO A 4 20.15 2.73 -40.89
N PRO A 5 20.21 3.93 -41.49
CA PRO A 5 19.43 5.10 -41.08
C PRO A 5 17.91 4.87 -40.88
N PRO A 6 17.20 4.05 -41.68
CA PRO A 6 15.77 3.78 -41.45
C PRO A 6 15.47 2.95 -40.20
N LEU A 7 16.43 2.18 -39.67
CA LEU A 7 16.24 1.46 -38.41
C LEU A 7 16.44 2.39 -37.19
N LEU A 8 17.32 3.39 -37.31
CA LEU A 8 17.55 4.39 -36.27
C LEU A 8 16.32 5.28 -36.07
N SER A 9 15.66 5.67 -37.16
CA SER A 9 14.41 6.45 -37.10
C SER A 9 13.26 5.65 -36.48
N LEU A 10 13.12 4.37 -36.81
CA LEU A 10 12.10 3.51 -36.22
C LEU A 10 12.28 3.33 -34.71
N LEU A 11 13.52 3.14 -34.24
CA LEU A 11 13.82 3.06 -32.80
C LEU A 11 13.49 4.37 -32.07
N SER A 12 13.83 5.51 -32.67
CA SER A 12 13.49 6.83 -32.10
C SER A 12 11.97 7.02 -31.99
N VAL A 13 11.20 6.68 -33.01
CA VAL A 13 9.73 6.75 -32.97
C VAL A 13 9.17 5.83 -31.88
N CYS A 14 9.69 4.61 -31.75
CA CYS A 14 9.21 3.65 -30.75
C CYS A 14 9.44 4.14 -29.31
N VAL A 15 10.61 4.74 -29.03
CA VAL A 15 10.92 5.35 -27.73
C VAL A 15 9.99 6.53 -27.46
N CYS A 16 9.77 7.42 -28.43
CA CYS A 16 8.86 8.55 -28.29
C CYS A 16 7.42 8.12 -28.00
N VAL A 17 6.91 7.13 -28.74
CA VAL A 17 5.56 6.59 -28.53
C VAL A 17 5.44 5.96 -27.14
N SER A 18 6.44 5.18 -26.72
CA SER A 18 6.44 4.55 -25.39
C SER A 18 6.44 5.59 -24.26
N LEU A 19 7.25 6.64 -24.38
CA LEU A 19 7.30 7.73 -23.40
C LEU A 19 5.98 8.52 -23.35
N TYR A 20 5.35 8.77 -24.51
CA TYR A 20 4.05 9.43 -24.59
C TYR A 20 2.95 8.61 -23.91
N VAL A 21 2.86 7.30 -24.22
CA VAL A 21 1.89 6.38 -23.60
C VAL A 21 2.11 6.27 -22.08
N CYS A 22 3.36 6.21 -21.62
CA CYS A 22 3.68 6.27 -20.19
C CYS A 22 3.23 7.58 -19.54
N CYS A 23 3.38 8.72 -20.21
CA CYS A 23 2.98 10.03 -19.70
C CYS A 23 1.45 10.17 -19.59
N GLU A 24 0.70 9.69 -20.59
CA GLU A 24 -0.76 9.68 -20.54
C GLU A 24 -1.31 8.74 -19.46
N SER A 25 -0.72 7.55 -19.31
CA SER A 25 -1.12 6.62 -18.25
C SER A 25 -0.82 7.17 -16.84
N ALA A 26 0.31 7.86 -16.64
CA ALA A 26 0.59 8.56 -15.39
C ALA A 26 -0.39 9.72 -15.12
N SER A 27 -0.71 10.51 -16.16
CA SER A 27 -1.64 11.65 -16.05
C SER A 27 -3.06 11.19 -15.70
N THR A 28 -3.53 10.12 -16.34
CA THR A 28 -4.85 9.52 -16.04
C THR A 28 -4.90 8.90 -14.64
N ALA A 29 -3.84 8.21 -14.20
CA ALA A 29 -3.74 7.68 -12.84
C ALA A 29 -3.78 8.80 -11.77
N LEU A 30 -3.04 9.88 -11.98
CA LEU A 30 -3.06 11.06 -11.09
C LEU A 30 -4.43 11.73 -11.07
N THR A 31 -5.06 11.86 -12.24
CA THR A 31 -6.41 12.45 -12.36
C THR A 31 -7.44 11.60 -11.63
N LEU A 32 -7.38 10.26 -11.77
CA LEU A 32 -8.24 9.34 -11.04
C LEU A 32 -7.97 9.34 -9.53
N ALA A 33 -6.71 9.46 -9.10
CA ALA A 33 -6.36 9.59 -7.69
C ALA A 33 -6.89 10.92 -7.11
N TYR A 34 -6.79 12.01 -7.85
CA TYR A 34 -7.31 13.33 -7.46
C TYR A 34 -8.84 13.35 -7.35
N TYR A 35 -9.54 12.67 -8.26
CA TYR A 35 -11.00 12.53 -8.21
C TYR A 35 -11.50 11.38 -7.32
N ARG A 36 -10.60 10.62 -6.68
CA ARG A 36 -11.01 9.56 -5.75
C ARG A 36 -11.65 10.22 -4.54
N ALA A 37 -12.94 9.97 -4.34
CA ALA A 37 -13.65 10.39 -3.13
C ALA A 37 -12.90 9.88 -1.89
N PRO A 38 -12.93 10.61 -0.75
CA PRO A 38 -12.33 10.13 0.49
C PRO A 38 -12.88 8.73 0.77
N GLN A 39 -12.00 7.73 0.73
CA GLN A 39 -12.40 6.34 0.92
C GLN A 39 -13.01 6.20 2.30
N GLN A 40 -14.29 5.85 2.33
CA GLN A 40 -14.99 5.60 3.58
C GLN A 40 -14.39 4.34 4.20
N HIS A 41 -13.81 4.50 5.38
CA HIS A 41 -13.16 3.38 6.05
C HIS A 41 -14.22 2.37 6.48
N THR A 42 -13.95 1.10 6.18
CA THR A 42 -14.78 -0.01 6.63
C THR A 42 -14.06 -0.76 7.73
N CYS A 43 -14.79 -1.21 8.74
CA CYS A 43 -14.23 -1.99 9.82
C CYS A 43 -14.52 -3.46 9.60
N VAL A 44 -13.46 -4.28 9.69
CA VAL A 44 -13.50 -5.72 9.46
C VAL A 44 -12.73 -6.43 10.57
N ASP A 45 -13.10 -7.68 10.83
CA ASP A 45 -12.42 -8.49 11.84
C ASP A 45 -11.02 -8.89 11.36
N ILE A 46 -10.04 -8.87 12.28
CA ILE A 46 -8.69 -9.36 12.05
C ILE A 46 -8.74 -10.89 12.00
N PRO A 47 -8.40 -11.53 10.87
CA PRO A 47 -8.52 -12.96 10.77
C PRO A 47 -7.33 -13.67 11.44
N ARG A 48 -7.55 -14.92 11.86
CA ARG A 48 -6.51 -15.75 12.49
C ARG A 48 -5.28 -16.00 11.60
N ASN A 49 -5.44 -15.92 10.27
CA ASN A 49 -4.33 -16.10 9.33
C ASN A 49 -3.46 -14.84 9.16
N LEU A 50 -3.88 -13.68 9.67
CA LEU A 50 -3.02 -12.50 9.82
C LEU A 50 -2.16 -12.67 11.09
N SER A 51 -1.28 -13.69 11.08
CA SER A 51 -0.52 -14.14 12.25
C SER A 51 0.36 -13.07 12.89
N LEU A 52 0.75 -12.05 12.12
CA LEU A 52 1.52 -10.90 12.62
C LEU A 52 0.73 -10.08 13.66
N CYS A 53 -0.59 -9.96 13.48
CA CYS A 53 -1.44 -8.97 14.16
C CYS A 53 -2.69 -9.55 14.83
N HIS A 54 -2.84 -10.87 14.85
CA HIS A 54 -3.87 -11.51 15.64
C HIS A 54 -3.55 -11.40 17.15
N GLU A 55 -4.56 -11.17 17.98
CA GLU A 55 -4.45 -11.10 19.46
C GLU A 55 -3.56 -9.96 20.03
N ILE A 56 -3.46 -8.82 19.34
CA ILE A 56 -2.65 -7.65 19.76
C ILE A 56 -3.38 -6.62 20.64
N GLY A 57 -4.55 -6.95 21.17
CA GLY A 57 -5.35 -6.08 22.06
C GLY A 57 -6.57 -5.41 21.42
N TYR A 58 -6.83 -5.66 20.14
CA TYR A 58 -8.09 -5.36 19.45
C TYR A 58 -8.34 -6.40 18.36
N ASP A 59 -9.60 -6.57 17.97
CA ASP A 59 -10.06 -7.62 17.05
C ASP A 59 -10.56 -7.07 15.71
N LYS A 60 -10.71 -5.75 15.57
CA LYS A 60 -11.17 -5.09 14.34
C LYS A 60 -10.16 -4.09 13.80
N MET A 61 -9.94 -4.17 12.49
CA MET A 61 -9.10 -3.24 11.75
C MET A 61 -9.92 -2.45 10.73
N ARG A 62 -9.39 -1.29 10.32
CA ARG A 62 -9.95 -0.51 9.22
C ARG A 62 -9.32 -0.87 7.87
N LEU A 63 -10.14 -0.85 6.83
CA LEU A 63 -9.73 -0.88 5.43
C LEU A 63 -10.18 0.39 4.68
N PRO A 64 -9.40 0.88 3.70
CA PRO A 64 -8.04 0.45 3.41
C PRO A 64 -7.09 0.74 4.59
N ASN A 65 -6.06 -0.10 4.74
CA ASN A 65 -5.03 0.13 5.76
C ASN A 65 -4.06 1.24 5.33
N LEU A 66 -3.04 1.55 6.15
CA LEU A 66 -2.11 2.65 5.86
C LEU A 66 -1.13 2.35 4.71
N LEU A 67 -1.21 1.16 4.14
CA LEU A 67 -0.45 0.72 2.98
C LEU A 67 -1.35 0.57 1.74
N ASP A 68 -2.57 1.14 1.79
CA ASP A 68 -3.56 1.12 0.71
C ASP A 68 -4.01 -0.28 0.27
N HIS A 69 -3.89 -1.29 1.15
CA HIS A 69 -4.51 -2.59 0.87
C HIS A 69 -6.03 -2.47 1.07
N ASP A 70 -6.79 -2.77 0.02
CA ASP A 70 -8.26 -2.67 0.02
C ASP A 70 -8.93 -3.90 0.63
N THR A 71 -8.21 -5.02 0.76
CA THR A 71 -8.76 -6.28 1.27
C THR A 71 -7.91 -6.89 2.38
N VAL A 72 -8.57 -7.60 3.29
CA VAL A 72 -7.91 -8.38 4.34
C VAL A 72 -6.96 -9.44 3.75
N LEU A 73 -7.34 -10.04 2.63
CA LEU A 73 -6.53 -11.05 1.95
C LEU A 73 -5.19 -10.47 1.50
N GLU A 74 -5.21 -9.31 0.84
CA GLU A 74 -4.03 -8.61 0.38
C GLU A 74 -3.12 -8.20 1.55
N ALA A 75 -3.71 -7.58 2.59
CA ALA A 75 -2.99 -7.23 3.81
C ALA A 75 -2.31 -8.47 4.45
N THR A 76 -3.02 -9.60 4.49
CA THR A 76 -2.51 -10.87 5.03
C THR A 76 -1.35 -11.41 4.21
N GLN A 77 -1.50 -11.45 2.89
CA GLN A 77 -0.46 -11.96 1.99
C GLN A 77 0.83 -11.14 2.09
N GLN A 78 0.72 -9.82 2.19
CA GLN A 78 1.88 -8.92 2.30
C GLN A 78 2.49 -8.95 3.71
N ALA A 79 1.68 -9.05 4.77
CA ALA A 79 2.15 -9.10 6.15
C ALA A 79 3.02 -10.33 6.46
N VAL A 80 2.79 -11.47 5.79
CA VAL A 80 3.58 -12.70 5.99
C VAL A 80 5.08 -12.47 5.80
N SER A 81 5.48 -11.57 4.89
CA SER A 81 6.88 -11.24 4.62
C SER A 81 7.61 -10.61 5.82
N TRP A 82 6.86 -10.05 6.78
CA TRP A 82 7.40 -9.35 7.96
C TRP A 82 7.51 -10.25 9.19
N VAL A 83 6.91 -11.45 9.17
CA VAL A 83 6.98 -12.42 10.28
C VAL A 83 8.43 -12.80 10.64
N PRO A 84 9.35 -13.05 9.68
CA PRO A 84 10.75 -13.31 10.01
C PRO A 84 11.41 -12.15 10.78
N LEU A 85 11.14 -10.90 10.40
CA LEU A 85 11.67 -9.72 11.07
C LEU A 85 11.14 -9.61 12.51
N GLN A 86 9.84 -9.81 12.70
CA GLN A 86 9.23 -9.85 14.02
C GLN A 86 9.89 -10.90 14.92
N ASN A 87 10.19 -12.09 14.36
CA ASN A 87 10.81 -13.18 15.11
C ASN A 87 12.27 -12.94 15.49
N VAL A 88 12.95 -11.94 14.92
CA VAL A 88 14.27 -11.51 15.40
C VAL A 88 14.17 -10.81 16.76
N HIS A 89 13.00 -10.25 17.09
CA HIS A 89 12.75 -9.51 18.34
C HIS A 89 13.77 -8.39 18.57
N CYS A 90 14.04 -7.60 17.53
CA CYS A 90 14.97 -6.46 17.59
C CYS A 90 14.52 -5.40 18.61
N ASP A 91 13.21 -5.15 18.68
CA ASP A 91 12.59 -4.17 19.58
C ASP A 91 11.21 -4.68 20.02
N ALA A 92 10.83 -4.38 21.27
CA ALA A 92 9.55 -4.79 21.85
C ALA A 92 8.34 -4.21 21.10
N ASP A 93 8.49 -3.05 20.48
CA ASP A 93 7.41 -2.34 19.79
C ASP A 93 7.32 -2.70 18.30
N THR A 94 8.20 -3.56 17.78
CA THR A 94 8.23 -3.93 16.35
C THR A 94 6.87 -4.49 15.89
N GLN A 95 6.24 -5.34 16.69
CA GLN A 95 4.95 -5.95 16.34
C GLN A 95 3.85 -4.91 16.26
N LEU A 96 3.74 -4.08 17.30
CA LEU A 96 2.75 -3.01 17.38
C LEU A 96 2.94 -1.99 16.26
N PHE A 97 4.18 -1.64 15.95
CA PHE A 97 4.50 -0.77 14.82
C PHE A 97 4.01 -1.37 13.49
N LEU A 98 4.34 -2.62 13.19
CA LEU A 98 3.89 -3.27 11.96
C LEU A 98 2.37 -3.37 11.89
N CYS A 99 1.70 -3.70 13.00
CA CYS A 99 0.24 -3.80 13.05
C CYS A 99 -0.46 -2.45 12.96
N SER A 100 0.19 -1.35 13.37
CA SER A 100 -0.34 0.00 13.12
C SER A 100 -0.44 0.31 11.61
N LEU A 101 0.37 -0.34 10.77
CA LEU A 101 0.36 -0.20 9.32
C LEU A 101 -0.59 -1.20 8.64
N PHE A 102 -0.47 -2.48 8.98
CA PHE A 102 -1.20 -3.58 8.32
C PHE A 102 -2.63 -3.74 8.82
N SER A 103 -2.87 -3.52 10.12
CA SER A 103 -4.17 -3.71 10.77
C SER A 103 -4.53 -2.53 11.68
N PRO A 104 -4.50 -1.27 11.20
CA PRO A 104 -4.80 -0.11 12.03
C PRO A 104 -6.15 -0.26 12.76
N VAL A 105 -6.20 0.18 14.01
CA VAL A 105 -7.39 0.10 14.85
C VAL A 105 -8.62 0.71 14.16
N CYS A 106 -9.73 -0.02 14.20
CA CYS A 106 -11.03 0.54 13.83
C CYS A 106 -11.53 1.45 14.98
N LEU A 107 -11.81 2.71 14.67
CA LEU A 107 -12.41 3.65 15.62
C LEU A 107 -13.71 4.20 15.04
N ASP A 108 -14.74 4.27 15.87
CA ASP A 108 -16.02 4.90 15.53
C ASP A 108 -15.95 6.44 15.49
N HIS A 109 -14.80 7.00 15.89
CA HIS A 109 -14.57 8.43 16.04
C HIS A 109 -13.28 8.86 15.32
N PRO A 110 -13.22 10.10 14.80
CA PRO A 110 -12.01 10.61 14.16
C PRO A 110 -10.87 10.80 15.19
N ILE A 111 -9.66 10.40 14.82
CA ILE A 111 -8.45 10.71 15.58
C ILE A 111 -7.99 12.11 15.22
N TYR A 112 -7.89 13.00 16.20
CA TYR A 112 -7.28 14.32 16.01
C TYR A 112 -5.74 14.24 16.12
N PRO A 113 -4.99 15.09 15.40
CA PRO A 113 -3.54 15.15 15.53
C PRO A 113 -3.13 15.34 16.98
N CYS A 114 -2.07 14.64 17.41
CA CYS A 114 -1.52 14.82 18.75
C CYS A 114 -1.12 16.30 18.92
N GLY A 115 -1.74 16.99 19.90
CA GLY A 115 -1.30 18.32 20.29
C GLY A 115 0.12 18.19 20.88
N ARG A 116 1.05 19.05 20.44
CA ARG A 116 2.32 19.19 21.16
C ARG A 116 2.01 19.79 22.52
N GLY A 117 1.92 18.93 23.54
CA GLY A 117 1.97 19.32 24.95
C GLY A 117 3.39 19.58 25.38
#